data_AF-Q0G587-F1
#
_entry.id   AF-Q0G587-F1
#
_cell.length_a   1.000
_cell.length_b   1.000
_cell.length_c   1.000
_cell.angle_alpha   90.00
_cell.angle_beta   90.00
_cell.angle_gamma   90.00
#
_symmetry.space_group_name_H-M   'P 1'
#
loop_
_entity.id
_entity.type
_entity.pdbx_description
1 polymer ?
#
loop_
_entity_poly.entity_id
_entity_poly.type
_entity_poly.pdbx_seq_one_letter_code
_entity_poly.pdbx_strand_id
1 'polypeptide(L)'
;MVTSPLTRYVPKRLRKDKIEIPTVRLSGAIMATGGGIERQVLSMAGVAPMLEKAFSQKGSPAVAVIVNSPGGSPVQSRLIYKRIRDLAEDKKKRVLVFVEDVAASGGYMIACAGDEIIADPSSIVGSIGVVSGSFGFVEAISKLGIERRVHTAGKNKVTLDPFQPEKPEDVERLKALQLDVHDTFIDLVKASRKNKLAENDDLFTGLFWSGRQALDLGLIDRLGDLHSVVRELYGEKAEPKLYTPKTGFLGRTKPGVGVGVGIELGSQAGMGEAIGAGVVDRIHALAEERALWGRYGL
;
A
#
# COMPACT_ATOMS: atom_id res chain seq x y z
N MET A 1 -5.95 27.45 25.32
CA MET A 1 -7.25 27.04 24.75
C MET A 1 -8.34 27.91 25.34
N VAL A 2 -8.95 28.79 24.55
CA VAL A 2 -10.10 29.61 25.00
C VAL A 2 -11.33 28.70 25.00
N THR A 3 -11.70 28.17 26.17
CA THR A 3 -12.91 27.38 26.34
C THR A 3 -14.12 28.29 26.16
N SER A 4 -14.87 28.10 25.09
CA SER A 4 -16.13 28.81 24.83
C SER A 4 -17.10 28.63 26.03
N PRO A 5 -17.68 29.71 26.58
CA PRO A 5 -18.51 29.69 27.79
C PRO A 5 -19.79 28.83 27.67
N LEU A 6 -20.14 28.40 26.46
CA LEU A 6 -21.30 27.56 26.18
C LEU A 6 -21.10 26.07 26.54
N THR A 7 -19.87 25.61 26.73
CA THR A 7 -19.59 24.19 27.11
C THR A 7 -19.99 23.86 28.55
N ARG A 8 -20.18 24.86 29.41
CA ARG A 8 -20.52 24.67 30.83
C ARG A 8 -21.95 24.14 31.03
N TYR A 9 -22.88 24.45 30.12
CA TYR A 9 -24.30 24.10 30.20
C TYR A 9 -24.70 22.80 29.50
N VAL A 10 -23.78 22.16 28.76
CA VAL A 10 -24.03 20.87 28.13
C VAL A 10 -23.87 19.76 29.19
N PRO A 11 -24.88 18.88 29.40
CA PRO A 11 -24.77 17.74 30.31
C PRO A 11 -23.52 16.91 30.00
N LYS A 12 -22.82 16.37 31.01
CA LYS A 12 -21.61 15.54 30.80
C LYS A 12 -21.84 14.39 29.79
N ARG A 13 -23.06 13.86 29.70
CA ARG A 13 -23.48 12.82 28.72
C ARG A 13 -23.57 13.31 27.26
N LEU A 14 -23.70 14.62 27.05
CA LEU A 14 -23.82 15.27 25.74
C LEU A 14 -22.56 16.06 25.34
N ARG A 15 -21.55 16.14 26.22
CA ARG A 15 -20.24 16.70 25.87
C ARG A 15 -19.53 15.71 24.95
N LYS A 16 -19.06 16.18 23.79
CA LYS A 16 -18.10 15.44 22.96
C LYS A 16 -16.73 15.42 23.67
N ASP A 17 -16.65 14.71 24.77
CA ASP A 17 -15.39 14.46 25.51
C ASP A 17 -14.48 13.45 24.78
N LYS A 18 -14.96 12.86 23.68
CA LYS A 18 -14.28 11.83 22.89
C LYS A 18 -13.77 12.44 21.58
N ILE A 19 -12.46 12.57 21.45
CA ILE A 19 -11.81 12.96 20.19
C ILE A 19 -11.70 11.70 19.32
N GLU A 20 -12.40 11.69 18.19
CA GLU A 20 -12.28 10.61 17.21
C GLU A 20 -11.22 10.99 16.17
N ILE A 21 -10.23 10.13 15.97
CA ILE A 21 -9.23 10.27 14.89
C ILE A 21 -9.67 9.40 13.71
N PRO A 22 -10.11 9.98 12.58
CA PRO A 22 -10.43 9.24 11.37
C PRO A 22 -9.25 8.39 10.94
N THR A 23 -9.50 7.10 10.76
CA THR A 23 -8.45 6.12 10.45
C THR A 23 -8.81 5.38 9.17
N VAL A 24 -7.86 5.30 8.23
CA VAL A 24 -8.00 4.51 7.00
C VAL A 24 -6.94 3.42 6.99
N ARG A 25 -7.34 2.17 6.74
CA ARG A 25 -6.40 1.04 6.62
C ARG A 25 -6.13 0.72 5.16
N LEU A 26 -4.86 0.77 4.79
CA LEU A 26 -4.33 0.46 3.47
C LEU A 26 -3.55 -0.85 3.58
N SER A 27 -4.22 -1.96 3.29
CA SER A 27 -3.68 -3.32 3.41
C SER A 27 -3.63 -4.01 2.05
N GLY A 28 -2.54 -4.74 1.77
CA GLY A 28 -2.39 -5.57 0.58
C GLY A 28 -1.35 -5.07 -0.43
N ALA A 29 -1.14 -5.84 -1.51
CA ALA A 29 -0.27 -5.46 -2.60
C ALA A 29 -0.86 -4.28 -3.40
N ILE A 30 0.01 -3.43 -3.94
CA ILE A 30 -0.36 -2.21 -4.67
C ILE A 30 -0.34 -2.49 -6.17
N MET A 31 -1.48 -2.40 -6.87
CA MET A 31 -1.55 -2.70 -8.31
C MET A 31 -2.51 -1.75 -9.04
N ALA A 32 -2.28 -1.54 -10.34
CA ALA A 32 -3.08 -0.62 -11.16
C ALA A 32 -4.47 -1.18 -11.48
N THR A 33 -4.56 -2.50 -11.68
CA THR A 33 -5.81 -3.22 -11.87
C THR A 33 -6.13 -3.99 -10.59
N GLY A 34 -7.32 -3.75 -10.04
CA GLY A 34 -7.80 -4.51 -8.89
C GLY A 34 -7.85 -5.99 -9.26
N GLY A 35 -7.25 -6.84 -8.44
CA GLY A 35 -7.59 -8.26 -8.44
C GLY A 35 -9.10 -8.39 -8.30
N GLY A 36 -9.69 -9.41 -8.94
CA GLY A 36 -11.15 -9.57 -9.02
C GLY A 36 -11.89 -9.33 -7.70
N ILE A 37 -13.21 -9.08 -7.82
CA ILE A 37 -14.23 -8.56 -6.86
C ILE A 37 -14.04 -8.87 -5.35
N GLU A 38 -13.22 -9.83 -4.94
CA GLU A 38 -12.94 -10.25 -3.56
C GLU A 38 -11.53 -9.85 -3.02
N ARG A 39 -10.63 -9.24 -3.80
CA ARG A 39 -9.24 -8.99 -3.36
C ARG A 39 -9.00 -7.58 -2.82
N GLN A 40 -8.23 -7.50 -1.72
CA GLN A 40 -7.72 -6.25 -1.14
C GLN A 40 -6.48 -5.77 -1.92
N VAL A 41 -6.65 -5.42 -3.20
CA VAL A 41 -5.59 -4.76 -3.97
C VAL A 41 -5.67 -3.26 -3.76
N LEU A 42 -4.55 -2.65 -3.35
CA LEU A 42 -4.45 -1.21 -3.17
C LEU A 42 -4.26 -0.52 -4.52
N SER A 43 -5.21 0.35 -4.85
CA SER A 43 -5.13 1.26 -6.00
C SER A 43 -5.67 2.63 -5.59
N MET A 44 -5.23 3.69 -6.27
CA MET A 44 -5.73 5.04 -6.03
C MET A 44 -7.26 5.10 -6.16
N ALA A 45 -7.83 4.48 -7.19
CA ALA A 45 -9.27 4.46 -7.40
C ALA A 45 -10.03 3.81 -6.24
N GLY A 46 -9.50 2.71 -5.69
CA GLY A 46 -10.12 2.00 -4.57
C GLY A 46 -10.05 2.75 -3.25
N VAL A 47 -8.94 3.47 -2.99
CA VAL A 47 -8.72 4.12 -1.68
C VAL A 47 -9.21 5.56 -1.62
N ALA A 48 -9.35 6.25 -2.77
CA ALA A 48 -9.73 7.67 -2.82
C ALA A 48 -11.00 8.00 -2.03
N PRO A 49 -12.12 7.25 -2.16
CA PRO A 49 -13.35 7.58 -1.43
C PRO A 49 -13.21 7.47 0.09
N MET A 50 -12.41 6.51 0.58
CA MET A 50 -12.15 6.35 2.01
C MET A 50 -11.29 7.47 2.56
N LEU A 51 -10.23 7.84 1.82
CA LEU A 51 -9.37 8.97 2.17
C LEU A 51 -10.20 10.26 2.22
N GLU A 52 -10.95 10.58 1.18
CA GLU A 52 -11.80 11.77 1.14
C GLU A 52 -12.77 11.83 2.32
N LYS A 53 -13.40 10.70 2.64
CA LYS A 53 -14.33 10.60 3.76
C LYS A 53 -13.63 10.83 5.11
N ALA A 54 -12.47 10.21 5.33
CA ALA A 54 -11.70 10.39 6.56
C ALA A 54 -11.19 11.83 6.72
N PHE A 55 -10.63 12.42 5.66
CA PHE A 55 -10.14 13.80 5.68
C PHE A 55 -11.28 14.82 5.81
N SER A 56 -12.51 14.53 5.36
CA SER A 56 -13.67 15.42 5.53
C SER A 56 -14.23 15.50 6.94
N GLN A 57 -13.84 14.60 7.87
CA GLN A 57 -14.38 14.58 9.24
C GLN A 57 -14.05 15.88 9.99
N LYS A 58 -15.07 16.67 10.34
CA LYS A 58 -14.89 17.92 11.09
C LYS A 58 -14.54 17.65 12.56
N GLY A 59 -13.70 18.53 13.13
CA GLY A 59 -13.35 18.49 14.56
C GLY A 59 -12.27 17.46 14.94
N SER A 60 -11.72 16.72 13.97
CA SER A 60 -10.52 15.92 14.21
C SER A 60 -9.26 16.73 13.84
N PRO A 61 -8.27 16.85 14.73
CA PRO A 61 -7.01 17.53 14.46
C PRO A 61 -6.08 16.74 13.51
N ALA A 62 -6.34 15.44 13.31
CA ALA A 62 -5.50 14.57 12.49
C ALA A 62 -6.31 13.51 11.71
N VAL A 63 -5.63 12.80 10.81
CA VAL A 63 -6.06 11.55 10.20
C VAL A 63 -4.97 10.52 10.44
N ALA A 64 -5.37 9.32 10.85
CA ALA A 64 -4.49 8.17 10.92
C ALA A 64 -4.59 7.35 9.62
N VAL A 65 -3.46 6.92 9.09
CA VAL A 65 -3.38 6.03 7.94
C VAL A 65 -2.58 4.81 8.36
N ILE A 66 -3.22 3.65 8.39
CA ILE A 66 -2.54 2.39 8.65
C ILE A 66 -2.03 1.83 7.32
N VAL A 67 -0.76 1.45 7.27
CA VAL A 67 -0.11 0.83 6.11
C VAL A 67 0.32 -0.59 6.47
N ASN A 68 -0.15 -1.56 5.71
CA ASN A 68 0.30 -2.94 5.77
C ASN A 68 0.44 -3.49 4.34
N SER A 69 1.60 -3.23 3.73
CA SER A 69 1.81 -3.49 2.31
C SER A 69 3.26 -3.91 2.00
N PRO A 70 3.45 -4.99 1.23
CA PRO A 70 4.75 -5.41 0.71
C PRO A 70 5.25 -4.53 -0.45
N GLY A 71 4.41 -3.57 -0.91
CA GLY A 71 4.68 -2.72 -2.05
C GLY A 71 3.91 -3.13 -3.31
N GLY A 72 4.45 -2.77 -4.47
CA GLY A 72 3.85 -3.03 -5.78
C GLY A 72 4.09 -1.88 -6.76
N SER A 73 3.06 -1.47 -7.48
CA SER A 73 3.14 -0.46 -8.54
C SER A 73 3.69 0.88 -8.03
N PRO A 74 4.82 1.39 -8.57
CA PRO A 74 5.39 2.66 -8.16
C PRO A 74 4.43 3.83 -8.46
N VAL A 75 3.69 3.75 -9.57
CA VAL A 75 2.72 4.78 -9.97
C VAL A 75 1.56 4.86 -8.98
N GLN A 76 0.92 3.73 -8.67
CA GLN A 76 -0.20 3.72 -7.72
C GLN A 76 0.24 4.17 -6.33
N SER A 77 1.42 3.74 -5.88
CA SER A 77 2.00 4.15 -4.60
C SER A 77 2.19 5.67 -4.53
N ARG A 78 2.76 6.28 -5.57
CA ARG A 78 2.94 7.74 -5.66
C ARG A 78 1.61 8.50 -5.76
N LEU A 79 0.62 7.98 -6.48
CA LEU A 79 -0.70 8.59 -6.56
C LEU A 79 -1.39 8.62 -5.18
N ILE A 80 -1.32 7.52 -4.43
CA ILE A 80 -1.87 7.44 -3.07
C ILE A 80 -1.13 8.40 -2.14
N TYR A 81 0.21 8.39 -2.15
CA TYR A 81 1.04 9.35 -1.43
C TYR A 81 0.59 10.79 -1.70
N LYS A 82 0.51 11.17 -2.99
CA LYS A 82 0.14 12.52 -3.41
C LYS A 82 -1.27 12.87 -2.91
N ARG A 83 -2.23 11.96 -3.06
CA ARG A 83 -3.61 12.22 -2.63
C ARG A 83 -3.71 12.44 -1.12
N ILE A 84 -2.96 11.69 -0.32
CA ILE A 84 -2.89 11.90 1.14
C ILE A 84 -2.35 13.29 1.44
N ARG A 85 -1.24 13.71 0.80
CA ARG A 85 -0.65 15.04 0.99
C ARG A 85 -1.56 16.18 0.54
N ASP A 86 -2.18 16.06 -0.63
CA ASP A 86 -3.15 17.05 -1.15
C ASP A 86 -4.32 17.23 -0.17
N LEU A 87 -4.88 16.12 0.34
CA LEU A 87 -5.98 16.16 1.31
C LEU A 87 -5.53 16.73 2.67
N ALA A 88 -4.31 16.44 3.11
CA ALA A 88 -3.75 16.98 4.34
C ALA A 88 -3.60 18.51 4.27
N GLU A 89 -3.09 19.02 3.15
CA GLU A 89 -2.95 20.45 2.88
C GLU A 89 -4.32 21.13 2.77
N ASP A 90 -5.21 20.62 1.92
CA ASP A 90 -6.56 21.16 1.68
C ASP A 90 -7.40 21.24 2.95
N LYS A 91 -7.30 20.20 3.80
CA LYS A 91 -8.09 20.08 5.04
C LYS A 91 -7.34 20.57 6.28
N LYS A 92 -6.08 20.99 6.13
CA LYS A 92 -5.19 21.43 7.22
C LYS A 92 -5.15 20.40 8.36
N LYS A 93 -4.97 19.13 8.01
CA LYS A 93 -4.93 18.02 8.98
C LYS A 93 -3.55 17.40 9.03
N ARG A 94 -3.12 17.11 10.24
CA ARG A 94 -1.93 16.29 10.48
C ARG A 94 -2.19 14.85 10.04
N VAL A 95 -1.23 14.20 9.40
CA VAL A 95 -1.28 12.79 9.00
C VAL A 95 -0.35 11.98 9.90
N LEU A 96 -0.92 11.01 10.61
CA LEU A 96 -0.18 10.02 11.38
C LEU A 96 -0.21 8.70 10.60
N VAL A 97 0.95 8.21 10.19
CA VAL A 97 1.03 6.90 9.53
C VAL A 97 1.42 5.85 10.57
N PHE A 98 0.70 4.75 10.58
CA PHE A 98 0.98 3.59 11.42
C PHE A 98 1.33 2.40 10.52
N VAL A 99 2.54 1.87 10.67
CA VAL A 99 2.95 0.64 10.02
C VAL A 99 2.52 -0.53 10.90
N GLU A 100 1.77 -1.48 10.33
CA GLU A 100 1.50 -2.77 10.97
C GLU A 100 2.67 -3.72 10.69
N ASP A 101 2.45 -4.84 9.99
CA ASP A 101 3.50 -5.82 9.78
C ASP A 101 4.57 -5.28 8.81
N VAL A 102 4.15 -4.69 7.68
CA VAL A 102 5.07 -4.25 6.63
C VAL A 102 4.67 -2.90 6.03
N ALA A 103 5.65 -2.02 5.85
CA ALA A 103 5.58 -0.89 4.91
C ALA A 103 6.87 -0.87 4.09
N ALA A 104 6.89 -1.66 3.02
CA ALA A 104 8.07 -1.89 2.20
C ALA A 104 7.83 -1.44 0.75
N SER A 105 8.88 -0.96 0.07
CA SER A 105 8.83 -0.50 -1.32
C SER A 105 7.70 0.52 -1.55
N GLY A 106 6.74 0.24 -2.42
CA GLY A 106 5.56 1.09 -2.62
C GLY A 106 4.74 1.37 -1.34
N GLY A 107 4.73 0.45 -0.37
CA GLY A 107 4.12 0.67 0.94
C GLY A 107 4.85 1.76 1.72
N TYR A 108 6.18 1.77 1.66
CA TYR A 108 6.98 2.84 2.27
C TYR A 108 6.81 4.19 1.56
N MET A 109 6.64 4.21 0.23
CA MET A 109 6.27 5.45 -0.49
C MET A 109 4.97 6.06 0.07
N ILE A 110 3.96 5.23 0.36
CA ILE A 110 2.71 5.69 0.97
C ILE A 110 2.97 6.17 2.40
N ALA A 111 3.78 5.44 3.17
CA ALA A 111 4.10 5.81 4.55
C ALA A 111 4.79 7.18 4.65
N CYS A 112 5.63 7.53 3.68
CA CYS A 112 6.24 8.86 3.57
C CYS A 112 5.23 10.02 3.46
N ALA A 113 3.93 9.77 3.24
CA ALA A 113 2.91 10.82 3.26
C ALA A 113 2.60 11.34 4.68
N GLY A 114 2.98 10.59 5.72
CA GLY A 114 2.79 10.97 7.12
C GLY A 114 3.64 12.17 7.52
N ASP A 115 3.07 13.04 8.37
CA ASP A 115 3.88 14.01 9.12
C ASP A 115 4.66 13.31 10.26
N GLU A 116 4.15 12.17 10.73
CA GLU A 116 4.82 11.23 11.63
C GLU A 116 4.56 9.80 11.12
N ILE A 117 5.61 8.98 11.09
CA ILE A 117 5.56 7.55 10.76
C ILE A 117 5.86 6.77 12.04
N ILE A 118 4.91 5.95 12.47
CA ILE A 118 4.95 5.15 13.68
C ILE A 118 4.95 3.67 13.27
N ALA A 119 5.76 2.84 13.91
CA ALA A 119 5.80 1.41 13.65
C ALA A 119 5.95 0.60 14.94
N ASP A 120 5.56 -0.68 14.92
CA ASP A 120 5.93 -1.63 15.96
C ASP A 120 7.45 -1.91 15.90
N PRO A 121 8.13 -2.21 17.02
CA PRO A 121 9.53 -2.64 17.01
C PRO A 121 9.86 -3.77 16.02
N SER A 122 8.87 -4.61 15.70
CA SER A 122 8.96 -5.78 14.82
C SER A 122 8.43 -5.53 13.41
N SER A 123 7.83 -4.36 13.14
CA SER A 123 7.41 -3.98 11.79
C SER A 123 8.60 -3.99 10.83
N ILE A 124 8.36 -4.31 9.56
CA ILE A 124 9.36 -4.25 8.50
C ILE A 124 9.14 -3.00 7.65
N VAL A 125 10.18 -2.18 7.56
CA VAL A 125 10.14 -0.88 6.87
C VAL A 125 11.30 -0.75 5.90
N GLY A 126 11.11 -0.01 4.82
CA GLY A 126 12.17 0.28 3.85
C GLY A 126 11.92 -0.41 2.52
N SER A 127 12.86 -1.25 2.07
CA SER A 127 12.88 -1.83 0.72
C SER A 127 12.83 -0.74 -0.35
N ILE A 128 13.62 0.32 -0.16
CA ILE A 128 13.67 1.46 -1.08
C ILE A 128 14.50 1.07 -2.29
N GLY A 129 13.82 0.63 -3.36
CA GLY A 129 14.43 0.13 -4.57
C GLY A 129 13.38 -0.24 -5.61
N VAL A 130 13.84 -0.55 -6.83
CA VAL A 130 13.00 -0.93 -7.97
C VAL A 130 13.45 -2.27 -8.49
N VAL A 131 12.51 -3.18 -8.71
CA VAL A 131 12.78 -4.50 -9.27
C VAL A 131 11.79 -4.82 -10.38
N SER A 132 12.28 -5.52 -11.40
CA SER A 132 11.46 -6.24 -12.37
C SER A 132 12.05 -7.64 -12.53
N GLY A 133 11.18 -8.65 -12.59
CA GLY A 133 11.59 -10.03 -12.77
C GLY A 133 10.69 -10.73 -13.79
N SER A 134 11.27 -11.67 -14.52
CA SER A 134 10.58 -12.59 -15.43
C SER A 134 11.37 -13.90 -15.45
N PHE A 135 10.84 -14.91 -16.14
CA PHE A 135 11.50 -16.19 -16.35
C PHE A 135 12.06 -16.31 -17.77
N GLY A 136 13.14 -17.05 -17.95
CA GLY A 136 13.62 -17.49 -19.25
C GLY A 136 13.18 -18.93 -19.53
N PHE A 137 12.44 -19.15 -20.62
CA PHE A 137 11.91 -20.46 -21.01
C PHE A 137 12.53 -21.02 -22.29
N VAL A 138 13.59 -20.39 -22.81
CA VAL A 138 14.25 -20.75 -24.08
C VAL A 138 14.57 -22.25 -24.17
N GLU A 139 15.26 -22.78 -23.16
CA GLU A 139 15.63 -24.21 -23.13
C GLU A 139 14.42 -25.12 -22.90
N ALA A 140 13.43 -24.66 -22.13
CA ALA A 140 12.25 -25.43 -21.83
C ALA A 140 11.43 -25.70 -23.10
N ILE A 141 11.17 -24.66 -23.89
CA ILE A 141 10.42 -24.80 -25.15
C ILE A 141 11.20 -25.61 -26.19
N SER A 142 12.52 -25.47 -26.22
CA SER A 142 13.39 -26.25 -27.11
C SER A 142 13.31 -27.75 -26.80
N LYS A 143 13.38 -28.13 -25.51
CA LYS A 143 13.24 -29.54 -25.08
C LYS A 143 11.86 -30.13 -25.38
N LEU A 144 10.82 -29.30 -25.42
CA LEU A 144 9.46 -29.71 -25.77
C LEU A 144 9.20 -29.73 -27.29
N GLY A 145 10.18 -29.36 -28.11
CA GLY A 145 10.03 -29.28 -29.57
C GLY A 145 9.14 -28.11 -30.02
N ILE A 146 8.99 -27.08 -29.19
CA ILE A 146 8.16 -25.90 -29.47
C ILE A 146 9.03 -24.82 -30.13
N GLU A 147 8.64 -24.38 -31.32
CA GLU A 147 9.30 -23.30 -32.06
C GLU A 147 8.61 -21.94 -31.82
N ARG A 148 9.36 -20.95 -31.33
CA ARG A 148 8.85 -19.60 -31.10
C ARG A 148 8.96 -18.75 -32.37
N ARG A 149 7.82 -18.47 -33.03
CA ARG A 149 7.77 -17.57 -34.21
C ARG A 149 7.22 -16.19 -33.85
N VAL A 150 8.00 -15.14 -34.11
CA VAL A 150 7.67 -13.74 -33.81
C VAL A 150 7.80 -12.86 -35.03
N HIS A 151 6.79 -12.04 -35.31
CA HIS A 151 6.85 -10.99 -36.32
C HIS A 151 6.42 -9.68 -35.68
N THR A 152 7.23 -8.62 -35.80
CA THR A 152 6.92 -7.32 -35.19
C THR A 152 7.16 -6.14 -36.12
N ALA A 153 6.29 -5.14 -35.98
CA ALA A 153 6.54 -3.79 -36.47
C ALA A 153 7.17 -2.95 -35.34
N GLY A 154 8.42 -2.52 -35.53
CA GLY A 154 9.20 -1.76 -34.55
C GLY A 154 10.32 -2.57 -33.91
N LYS A 155 11.53 -1.98 -33.84
CA LYS A 155 12.78 -2.68 -33.48
C LYS A 155 12.79 -3.29 -32.08
N ASN A 156 12.12 -2.66 -31.11
CA ASN A 156 12.15 -3.03 -29.69
C ASN A 156 10.82 -3.62 -29.18
N LYS A 157 9.96 -4.11 -30.07
CA LYS A 157 8.61 -4.61 -29.70
C LYS A 157 8.59 -6.02 -29.10
N VAL A 158 9.75 -6.66 -29.00
CA VAL A 158 9.95 -8.02 -28.42
C VAL A 158 11.02 -7.97 -27.32
N THR A 159 11.32 -6.78 -26.80
CA THR A 159 12.30 -6.61 -25.72
C THR A 159 11.85 -7.40 -24.49
N LEU A 160 12.77 -8.19 -23.92
CA LEU A 160 12.55 -9.07 -22.76
C LEU A 160 11.49 -10.17 -22.96
N ASP A 161 11.31 -10.68 -24.18
CA ASP A 161 10.47 -11.87 -24.42
C ASP A 161 11.05 -13.09 -23.67
N PRO A 162 10.30 -13.72 -22.75
CA PRO A 162 10.80 -14.83 -21.93
C PRO A 162 11.13 -16.09 -22.74
N PHE A 163 10.70 -16.16 -24.01
CA PHE A 163 10.97 -17.27 -24.92
C PHE A 163 12.13 -17.01 -25.88
N GLN A 164 12.84 -15.88 -25.73
CA GLN A 164 14.05 -15.56 -26.49
C GLN A 164 15.25 -15.39 -25.55
N PRO A 165 16.49 -15.63 -26.04
CA PRO A 165 17.69 -15.24 -25.30
C PRO A 165 17.68 -13.73 -24.99
N GLU A 166 18.14 -13.39 -23.80
CA GLU A 166 18.25 -12.01 -23.37
C GLU A 166 19.31 -11.26 -24.19
N LYS A 167 19.01 -10.01 -24.55
CA LYS A 167 19.93 -9.13 -25.29
C LYS A 167 20.57 -8.14 -24.33
N PRO A 168 21.91 -7.98 -24.31
CA PRO A 168 22.58 -7.03 -23.43
C PRO A 168 22.02 -5.60 -23.54
N GLU A 169 21.70 -5.15 -24.74
CA GLU A 169 21.20 -3.79 -24.97
C GLU A 169 19.77 -3.57 -24.41
N ASP A 170 18.97 -4.64 -24.34
CA ASP A 170 17.65 -4.61 -23.71
C ASP A 170 17.77 -4.54 -22.19
N VAL A 171 18.74 -5.24 -21.61
CA VAL A 171 19.05 -5.20 -20.17
C VAL A 171 19.56 -3.83 -19.76
N GLU A 172 20.47 -3.25 -20.51
CA GLU A 172 20.98 -1.89 -20.26
C GLU A 172 19.85 -0.86 -20.27
N ARG A 173 18.94 -0.96 -21.23
CA ARG A 173 17.76 -0.08 -21.30
C ARG A 173 16.81 -0.28 -20.12
N LEU A 174 16.60 -1.52 -19.69
CA LEU A 174 15.78 -1.82 -18.52
C LEU A 174 16.41 -1.25 -17.24
N LYS A 175 17.72 -1.40 -17.06
CA LYS A 175 18.45 -0.84 -15.92
C LYS A 175 18.38 0.68 -15.89
N ALA A 176 18.55 1.35 -17.03
CA ALA A 176 18.40 2.79 -17.12
C ALA A 176 16.99 3.24 -16.68
N LEU A 177 15.94 2.57 -17.16
CA LEU A 177 14.56 2.84 -16.73
C LEU A 177 14.37 2.60 -15.22
N GLN A 178 14.94 1.54 -14.66
CA GLN A 178 14.87 1.25 -13.22
C GLN A 178 15.56 2.33 -12.39
N LEU A 179 16.71 2.85 -12.84
CA LEU A 179 17.42 3.95 -12.18
C LEU A 179 16.57 5.23 -12.16
N ASP A 180 15.95 5.61 -13.28
CA ASP A 180 15.07 6.78 -13.33
C ASP A 180 13.89 6.69 -12.35
N VAL A 181 13.28 5.50 -12.25
CA VAL A 181 12.18 5.24 -11.29
C VAL A 181 12.70 5.22 -9.85
N HIS A 182 13.92 4.73 -9.65
CA HIS A 182 14.56 4.66 -8.33
C HIS A 182 14.92 6.05 -7.82
N ASP A 183 15.50 6.92 -8.65
CA ASP A 183 15.79 8.32 -8.31
C ASP A 183 14.53 9.06 -7.88
N THR A 184 13.43 8.84 -8.61
CA THR A 184 12.10 9.36 -8.27
C THR A 184 11.61 8.89 -6.89
N PHE A 185 11.98 7.68 -6.45
CA PHE A 185 11.68 7.16 -5.12
C PHE A 185 12.60 7.78 -4.06
N ILE A 186 13.91 7.83 -4.31
CA ILE A 186 14.90 8.44 -3.42
C ILE A 186 14.50 9.89 -3.11
N ASP A 187 14.15 10.68 -4.14
CA ASP A 187 13.74 12.06 -3.98
C ASP A 187 12.49 12.21 -3.12
N LEU A 188 11.50 11.30 -3.27
CA LEU A 188 10.30 11.30 -2.45
C LEU A 188 10.64 11.02 -0.98
N VAL A 189 11.50 10.03 -0.72
CA VAL A 189 11.92 9.68 0.65
C VAL A 189 12.71 10.83 1.26
N LYS A 190 13.69 11.39 0.55
CA LYS A 190 14.47 12.55 1.02
C LYS A 190 13.58 13.76 1.29
N ALA A 191 12.60 14.05 0.44
CA ALA A 191 11.67 15.16 0.66
C ALA A 191 10.77 14.96 1.89
N SER A 192 10.32 13.73 2.14
CA SER A 192 9.49 13.36 3.29
C SER A 192 10.29 13.38 4.60
N ARG A 193 11.44 12.69 4.62
CA ARG A 193 12.25 12.46 5.82
C ARG A 193 13.19 13.63 6.12
N LYS A 194 13.51 14.47 5.14
CA LYS A 194 14.36 15.66 5.28
C LYS A 194 15.70 15.31 5.95
N ASN A 195 16.06 16.05 6.99
CA ASN A 195 17.28 15.87 7.78
C ASN A 195 17.18 14.74 8.83
N LYS A 196 16.12 13.91 8.81
CA LYS A 196 15.97 12.80 9.76
C LYS A 196 16.78 11.57 9.37
N LEU A 197 17.09 11.40 8.09
CA LEU A 197 17.80 10.22 7.59
C LEU A 197 19.24 10.20 8.13
N ALA A 198 19.67 9.05 8.63
CA ALA A 198 21.06 8.82 8.97
C ALA A 198 21.94 8.77 7.71
N GLU A 199 23.24 9.06 7.86
CA GLU A 199 24.22 8.77 6.82
C GLU A 199 24.45 7.26 6.75
N ASN A 200 23.89 6.62 5.72
CA ASN A 200 24.03 5.19 5.51
C ASN A 200 23.84 4.87 4.01
N ASP A 201 24.85 4.25 3.41
CA ASP A 201 24.89 3.89 1.98
C ASP A 201 23.83 2.83 1.61
N ASP A 202 23.33 2.07 2.59
CA ASP A 202 22.37 1.00 2.39
C ASP A 202 20.91 1.48 2.27
N LEU A 203 20.61 2.75 2.61
CA LEU A 203 19.23 3.26 2.67
C LEU A 203 18.45 3.11 1.37
N PHE A 204 19.14 3.20 0.23
CA PHE A 204 18.55 3.21 -1.10
C PHE A 204 18.98 1.99 -1.93
N THR A 205 19.33 0.89 -1.28
CA THR A 205 19.78 -0.35 -1.97
C THR A 205 18.67 -1.37 -2.21
N GLY A 206 17.49 -1.13 -1.64
CA GLY A 206 16.41 -2.11 -1.56
C GLY A 206 16.43 -2.97 -0.28
N LEU A 207 17.35 -2.72 0.65
CA LEU A 207 17.32 -3.33 1.98
C LEU A 207 16.12 -2.86 2.81
N PHE A 208 15.73 -3.69 3.78
CA PHE A 208 14.64 -3.41 4.72
C PHE A 208 15.09 -3.70 6.15
N TRP A 209 14.41 -3.07 7.11
CA TRP A 209 14.84 -2.99 8.49
C TRP A 209 13.66 -3.24 9.43
N SER A 210 13.97 -3.78 10.61
CA SER A 210 13.00 -3.79 11.72
C SER A 210 12.63 -2.37 12.14
N GLY A 211 11.47 -2.18 12.78
CA GLY A 211 11.03 -0.88 13.27
C GLY A 211 12.09 -0.19 14.15
N ARG A 212 12.81 -0.95 14.99
CA ARG A 212 13.92 -0.42 15.80
C ARG A 212 15.04 0.18 14.96
N GLN A 213 15.56 -0.59 14.01
CA GLN A 213 16.60 -0.10 13.10
C GLN A 213 16.11 1.04 12.21
N ALA A 214 14.86 0.97 11.76
CA ALA A 214 14.24 2.02 10.97
C ALA A 214 14.13 3.34 11.76
N LEU A 215 13.96 3.29 13.08
CA LEU A 215 14.00 4.48 13.93
C LEU A 215 15.41 5.08 13.96
N ASP A 216 16.42 4.24 14.19
CA ASP A 216 17.83 4.67 14.24
C ASP A 216 18.29 5.28 12.89
N LEU A 217 17.79 4.74 11.79
CA LEU A 217 18.05 5.21 10.42
C LEU A 217 17.22 6.44 10.02
N GLY A 218 16.25 6.84 10.85
CA GLY A 218 15.34 7.95 10.56
C GLY A 218 14.28 7.65 9.50
N LEU A 219 14.07 6.38 9.16
CA LEU A 219 13.01 5.93 8.25
C LEU A 219 11.62 6.02 8.90
N ILE A 220 11.54 5.93 10.23
CA ILE A 220 10.34 6.21 11.01
C ILE A 220 10.65 7.28 12.06
N ASP A 221 9.60 7.76 12.74
CA ASP A 221 9.70 8.81 13.76
C ASP A 221 9.54 8.27 15.18
N ARG A 222 8.82 7.16 15.35
CA ARG A 222 8.45 6.64 16.66
C ARG A 222 8.14 5.15 16.61
N LEU A 223 8.39 4.47 17.73
CA LEU A 223 7.87 3.13 18.01
C LEU A 223 6.54 3.20 18.77
N GLY A 224 5.54 2.43 18.34
CA GLY A 224 4.25 2.33 19.03
C GLY A 224 3.13 1.77 18.17
N ASP A 225 1.93 1.71 18.76
CA ASP A 225 0.71 1.26 18.09
C ASP A 225 -0.33 2.40 17.95
N LEU A 226 -1.33 2.17 17.11
CA LEU A 226 -2.38 3.13 16.82
C LEU A 226 -3.09 3.63 18.08
N HIS A 227 -3.48 2.73 18.97
CA HIS A 227 -4.30 3.08 20.13
C HIS A 227 -3.49 3.81 21.19
N SER A 228 -2.28 3.33 21.50
CA SER A 228 -1.41 3.98 22.48
C SER A 228 -1.02 5.39 22.05
N VAL A 229 -0.55 5.57 20.81
CA VAL A 229 -0.10 6.87 20.31
C VAL A 229 -1.25 7.85 20.13
N VAL A 230 -2.43 7.40 19.68
CA VAL A 230 -3.61 8.28 19.60
C VAL A 230 -4.01 8.80 20.99
N ARG A 231 -3.96 7.95 22.02
CA ARG A 231 -4.25 8.38 23.40
C ARG A 231 -3.17 9.29 23.95
N GLU A 232 -1.90 9.01 23.67
CA GLU A 232 -0.78 9.86 24.07
C GLU A 232 -0.92 11.28 23.48
N LEU A 233 -1.21 11.38 22.18
CA LEU A 233 -1.23 12.66 21.47
C LEU A 233 -2.53 13.47 21.70
N TYR A 234 -3.67 12.80 21.89
CA TYR A 234 -4.99 13.45 21.91
C TYR A 234 -5.80 13.20 23.20
N GLY A 235 -5.20 12.54 24.18
CA GLY A 235 -5.76 12.28 25.51
C GLY A 235 -6.38 10.88 25.65
N GLU A 236 -6.51 10.41 26.89
CA GLU A 236 -6.95 9.05 27.26
C GLU A 236 -8.29 8.60 26.63
N LYS A 237 -9.19 9.54 26.35
CA LYS A 237 -10.49 9.27 25.72
C LYS A 237 -10.45 9.30 24.19
N ALA A 238 -9.32 9.64 23.59
CA ALA A 238 -9.19 9.67 22.14
C ALA A 238 -9.21 8.25 21.58
N GLU A 239 -9.90 8.07 20.47
CA GLU A 239 -10.02 6.76 19.82
C GLU A 239 -9.91 6.87 18.30
N PRO A 240 -9.24 5.89 17.66
CA PRO A 240 -9.27 5.76 16.22
C PRO A 240 -10.68 5.36 15.76
N LYS A 241 -11.13 5.97 14.67
CA LYS A 241 -12.39 5.65 14.00
C LYS A 241 -12.10 5.10 12.61
N LEU A 242 -12.18 3.78 12.47
CA LEU A 242 -11.86 3.10 11.22
C LEU A 242 -12.93 3.38 10.15
N TYR A 243 -12.49 3.81 8.97
CA TYR A 243 -13.31 3.95 7.78
C TYR A 243 -13.06 2.75 6.89
N THR A 244 -14.00 1.80 6.91
CA THR A 244 -14.03 0.69 5.96
C THR A 244 -14.88 1.05 4.74
N PRO A 245 -14.62 0.44 3.57
CA PRO A 245 -15.55 0.52 2.45
C PRO A 245 -16.91 -0.01 2.91
N LYS A 246 -18.00 0.73 2.69
CA LYS A 246 -19.35 0.24 3.00
C LYS A 246 -19.64 -0.96 2.11
N THR A 247 -19.76 -2.15 2.70
CA THR A 247 -20.51 -3.25 2.06
C THR A 247 -21.98 -2.83 2.01
N GLY A 248 -22.62 -2.96 0.85
CA GLY A 248 -24.05 -2.68 0.73
C GLY A 248 -24.86 -3.61 1.64
N PHE A 249 -25.96 -3.12 2.20
CA PHE A 249 -26.84 -3.86 3.13
C PHE A 249 -27.51 -5.09 2.48
N LEU A 250 -27.55 -5.14 1.15
CA LEU A 250 -27.63 -6.39 0.40
C LEU A 250 -26.29 -6.53 -0.31
N GLY A 251 -25.61 -7.68 -0.14
CA GLY A 251 -24.26 -7.98 -0.65
C GLY A 251 -24.08 -7.97 -2.17
N ARG A 252 -24.70 -7.04 -2.89
CA ARG A 252 -24.40 -6.70 -4.28
C ARG A 252 -23.55 -5.43 -4.28
N THR A 253 -22.25 -5.66 -4.31
CA THR A 253 -21.25 -4.65 -4.63
C THR A 253 -21.55 -4.08 -6.02
N LYS A 254 -21.55 -2.74 -6.16
CA LYS A 254 -21.35 -2.12 -7.47
C LYS A 254 -20.02 -2.64 -8.05
N PRO A 255 -19.90 -2.84 -9.38
CA PRO A 255 -18.65 -3.29 -9.97
C PRO A 255 -17.53 -2.34 -9.56
N GLY A 256 -16.53 -2.83 -8.80
CA GLY A 256 -15.34 -2.06 -8.41
C GLY A 256 -15.15 -1.75 -6.92
N VAL A 257 -16.05 -2.15 -6.01
CA VAL A 257 -15.80 -2.02 -4.55
C VAL A 257 -16.37 -3.25 -3.83
N GLY A 258 -15.53 -4.23 -3.52
CA GLY A 258 -15.91 -5.43 -2.77
C GLY A 258 -15.05 -5.64 -1.52
N VAL A 259 -15.72 -5.79 -0.38
CA VAL A 259 -15.18 -6.21 0.92
C VAL A 259 -15.94 -7.48 1.29
N GLY A 260 -15.21 -8.54 1.64
CA GLY A 260 -15.76 -9.86 1.93
C GLY A 260 -16.46 -9.96 3.28
N VAL A 261 -17.50 -10.78 3.31
CA VAL A 261 -17.95 -11.55 4.48
C VAL A 261 -18.03 -12.99 4.00
N GLY A 262 -17.26 -13.88 4.61
CA GLY A 262 -17.30 -15.30 4.29
C GLY A 262 -18.65 -15.91 4.63
N ILE A 263 -19.20 -16.70 3.72
CA ILE A 263 -20.14 -17.78 4.04
C ILE A 263 -19.73 -18.98 3.19
N GLU A 264 -19.36 -20.04 3.89
CA GLU A 264 -19.09 -21.37 3.38
C GLU A 264 -20.43 -22.10 3.10
N LEU A 265 -20.43 -22.94 2.06
CA LEU A 265 -21.31 -24.10 1.80
C LEU A 265 -22.80 -23.88 1.45
N GLY A 266 -23.15 -24.29 0.23
CA GLY A 266 -24.43 -24.96 -0.05
C GLY A 266 -25.12 -24.62 -1.38
N SER A 267 -24.78 -25.33 -2.45
CA SER A 267 -25.70 -26.27 -3.14
C SER A 267 -25.18 -26.60 -4.55
N GLN A 268 -25.08 -27.90 -4.79
CA GLN A 268 -24.86 -28.48 -6.11
C GLN A 268 -26.03 -28.11 -7.02
N ALA A 269 -25.75 -27.46 -8.15
CA ALA A 269 -26.26 -27.86 -9.48
C ALA A 269 -25.92 -26.77 -10.51
N GLY A 270 -25.09 -27.11 -11.49
CA GLY A 270 -25.07 -26.44 -12.79
C GLY A 270 -24.10 -25.27 -12.93
N MET A 271 -22.79 -25.53 -12.96
CA MET A 271 -21.81 -24.62 -13.58
C MET A 271 -20.57 -25.40 -14.04
N GLY A 272 -20.64 -25.99 -15.23
CA GLY A 272 -19.55 -26.78 -15.80
C GLY A 272 -18.51 -26.01 -16.61
N GLU A 273 -18.85 -24.85 -17.18
CA GLU A 273 -18.00 -24.26 -18.24
C GLU A 273 -17.48 -22.82 -17.98
N ALA A 274 -18.09 -22.02 -17.09
CA ALA A 274 -17.59 -20.65 -16.83
C ALA A 274 -16.65 -20.52 -15.60
N ILE A 275 -16.29 -21.63 -14.96
CA ILE A 275 -15.46 -21.65 -13.73
C ILE A 275 -13.96 -21.74 -14.05
N GLY A 276 -13.55 -22.29 -15.19
CA GLY A 276 -12.16 -22.64 -15.49
C GLY A 276 -11.18 -21.45 -15.48
N ALA A 277 -11.41 -20.42 -16.29
CA ALA A 277 -10.50 -19.27 -16.39
C ALA A 277 -10.48 -18.45 -15.08
N GLY A 278 -11.64 -18.21 -14.48
CA GLY A 278 -11.76 -17.41 -13.27
C GLY A 278 -11.11 -18.05 -12.03
N VAL A 279 -11.01 -19.38 -11.97
CA VAL A 279 -10.31 -20.09 -10.88
C VAL A 279 -8.79 -20.08 -11.09
N VAL A 280 -8.31 -20.28 -12.31
CA VAL A 280 -6.87 -20.24 -12.62
C VAL A 280 -6.28 -18.86 -12.33
N ASP A 281 -6.95 -17.79 -12.76
CA ASP A 281 -6.55 -16.40 -12.50
C ASP A 281 -6.55 -16.05 -11.00
N ARG A 282 -7.40 -16.72 -10.21
CA ARG A 282 -7.43 -16.56 -8.74
C ARG A 282 -6.23 -17.24 -8.08
N ILE A 283 -5.92 -18.47 -8.49
CA ILE A 283 -4.79 -19.23 -7.94
C ILE A 283 -3.47 -18.53 -8.25
N HIS A 284 -3.28 -18.08 -9.50
CA HIS A 284 -2.07 -17.39 -9.91
C HIS A 284 -1.82 -16.14 -9.05
N ALA A 285 -2.83 -15.29 -8.91
CA ALA A 285 -2.68 -14.06 -8.15
C ALA A 285 -2.48 -14.28 -6.65
N LEU A 286 -3.10 -15.32 -6.07
CA LEU A 286 -2.84 -15.69 -4.67
C LEU A 286 -1.39 -16.17 -4.48
N ALA A 287 -0.85 -16.89 -5.47
CA ALA A 287 0.55 -17.31 -5.44
C ALA A 287 1.50 -16.09 -5.55
N GLU A 288 1.20 -15.15 -6.45
CA GLU A 288 1.97 -13.89 -6.56
C GLU A 288 1.91 -13.07 -5.28
N GLU A 289 0.72 -12.88 -4.71
CA GLU A 289 0.54 -12.13 -3.46
C GLU A 289 1.29 -12.81 -2.31
N ARG A 290 1.13 -14.12 -2.13
CA ARG A 290 1.91 -14.89 -1.14
C ARG A 290 3.42 -14.78 -1.37
N ALA A 291 3.87 -14.77 -2.62
CA ALA A 291 5.29 -14.61 -2.92
C ALA A 291 5.80 -13.21 -2.55
N LEU A 292 4.98 -12.16 -2.67
CA LEU A 292 5.32 -10.81 -2.23
C LEU A 292 5.44 -10.72 -0.70
N TRP A 293 4.49 -11.30 0.04
CA TRP A 293 4.50 -11.33 1.50
C TRP A 293 5.60 -12.24 2.07
N GLY A 294 5.84 -13.39 1.42
CA GLY A 294 6.82 -14.38 1.85
C GLY A 294 8.27 -13.87 1.88
N ARG A 295 8.58 -12.81 1.12
CA ARG A 295 9.88 -12.11 1.20
C ARG A 295 10.16 -11.50 2.56
N TYR A 296 9.11 -11.24 3.34
CA TYR A 296 9.16 -10.64 4.66
C TYR A 296 8.86 -11.65 5.79
N GLY A 297 8.73 -12.95 5.45
CA GLY A 297 8.43 -14.01 6.41
C GLY A 297 6.95 -14.10 6.82
N LEU A 298 6.04 -13.60 5.97
CA LEU A 298 4.59 -13.54 6.20
C LEU A 298 3.79 -14.36 5.17
#